data_AF-A0A7I0JQH7-F1
#
_entry.id   AF-A0A7I0JQH7-F1
#
_cell.length_a   1.000
_cell.length_b   1.000
_cell.length_c   1.000
_cell.angle_alpha   90.00
_cell.angle_beta   90.00
_cell.angle_gamma   90.00
#
_symmetry.space_group_name_H-M   'P 1'
#
loop_
_entity.id
_entity.type
_entity.pdbx_description
1 polymer ?
#
loop_
_entity_poly.entity_id
_entity_poly.type
_entity_poly.pdbx_seq_one_letter_code
_entity_poly.pdbx_strand_id
1 'polypeptide(L)'
;WAAIAKDIGVTYTLQPMDFNGIIPALQTKQVDVGLAGITIKDERKKVIDFSDGYYDSGFLLMVPVNSTIKGPEDLIGKTLAVKTGTSATDYAKE
;
A
#
# COMPACT_ATOMS: atom_id res chain seq x y z
N TRP A 1 -13.72 5.45 1.41
CA TRP A 1 -14.78 4.56 0.94
C TRP A 1 -16.19 5.04 1.30
N ALA A 2 -16.52 5.28 2.58
CA ALA A 2 -17.88 5.65 3.00
C ALA A 2 -18.53 6.80 2.19
N ALA A 3 -17.77 7.89 1.95
CA ALA A 3 -18.25 9.01 1.12
C ALA A 3 -18.56 8.59 -0.33
N ILE A 4 -17.69 7.78 -0.94
CA ILE A 4 -17.86 7.27 -2.32
C ILE A 4 -19.11 6.38 -2.39
N ALA A 5 -19.26 5.43 -1.46
CA ALA A 5 -20.39 4.51 -1.44
C ALA A 5 -21.74 5.25 -1.31
N LYS A 6 -21.78 6.30 -0.47
CA LYS A 6 -22.94 7.18 -0.34
C LYS A 6 -23.24 7.91 -1.65
N ASP A 7 -22.22 8.45 -2.32
CA ASP A 7 -22.37 9.23 -3.55
C ASP A 7 -22.92 8.38 -4.72
N ILE A 8 -22.42 7.15 -4.86
CA ILE A 8 -22.88 6.22 -5.92
C ILE A 8 -24.09 5.37 -5.51
N GLY A 9 -24.63 5.57 -4.31
CA GLY A 9 -25.85 4.90 -3.84
C GLY A 9 -25.70 3.39 -3.57
N VAL A 10 -24.52 2.93 -3.15
CA VAL A 10 -24.27 1.51 -2.84
C VAL A 10 -23.98 1.28 -1.35
N THR A 11 -24.27 0.07 -0.87
CA THR A 11 -23.80 -0.41 0.43
C THR A 11 -22.47 -1.14 0.27
N TYR A 12 -21.77 -1.37 1.38
CA TYR A 12 -20.52 -2.09 1.36
C TYR A 12 -20.29 -2.87 2.65
N THR A 13 -19.48 -3.92 2.54
CA THR A 13 -18.92 -4.66 3.67
C THR A 13 -17.41 -4.47 3.68
N LEU A 14 -16.84 -4.01 4.79
CA LEU A 14 -15.38 -3.99 4.94
C LEU A 14 -14.88 -5.39 5.20
N GLN A 15 -13.88 -5.80 4.43
CA GLN A 15 -13.21 -7.08 4.60
C GLN A 15 -11.71 -6.84 4.82
N PRO A 16 -11.27 -6.71 6.09
CA PRO A 16 -9.85 -6.62 6.41
C PRO A 16 -9.11 -7.89 5.97
N MET A 17 -7.96 -7.72 5.35
CA MET A 17 -7.09 -8.82 4.94
C MET A 17 -5.65 -8.36 4.79
N ASP A 18 -4.74 -9.32 4.63
CA ASP A 18 -3.34 -9.03 4.31
C ASP A 18 -3.21 -8.31 2.97
N PHE A 19 -2.31 -7.33 2.92
CA PHE A 19 -2.10 -6.50 1.72
C PHE A 19 -1.74 -7.34 0.49
N ASN A 20 -0.94 -8.39 0.69
CA ASN A 20 -0.53 -9.31 -0.37
C ASN A 20 -1.71 -10.07 -0.99
N GLY A 21 -2.82 -10.22 -0.26
CA GLY A 21 -4.03 -10.89 -0.73
C GLY A 21 -4.94 -10.02 -1.59
N ILE A 22 -4.77 -8.69 -1.59
CA ILE A 22 -5.73 -7.77 -2.21
C ILE A 22 -5.78 -7.93 -3.73
N ILE A 23 -4.64 -7.96 -4.41
CA ILE A 23 -4.61 -8.09 -5.88
C ILE A 23 -5.18 -9.45 -6.32
N PRO A 24 -4.76 -10.60 -5.74
CA PRO A 24 -5.38 -11.89 -6.04
C PRO A 24 -6.89 -11.90 -5.77
N ALA A 25 -7.35 -11.31 -4.66
CA ALA A 25 -8.78 -11.25 -4.32
C ALA A 25 -9.60 -10.43 -5.32
N LEU A 26 -9.02 -9.37 -5.90
CA LEU A 26 -9.64 -8.61 -6.99
C LEU A 26 -9.72 -9.46 -8.28
N GLN A 27 -8.64 -10.14 -8.64
CA GLN A 27 -8.60 -10.97 -9.85
C GLN A 27 -9.58 -12.15 -9.80
N THR A 28 -9.76 -12.74 -8.62
CA THR A 28 -10.72 -13.85 -8.39
C THR A 28 -12.13 -13.37 -8.08
N LYS A 29 -12.36 -12.05 -8.03
CA LYS A 29 -13.65 -11.42 -7.66
C LYS A 29 -14.14 -11.80 -6.26
N GLN A 30 -13.22 -12.12 -5.37
CA GLN A 30 -13.52 -12.30 -3.94
C GLN A 30 -13.84 -10.95 -3.26
N VAL A 31 -13.25 -9.86 -3.76
CA VAL A 31 -13.59 -8.48 -3.38
C VAL A 31 -13.82 -7.65 -4.63
N ASP A 32 -14.71 -6.67 -4.55
CA ASP A 32 -15.04 -5.80 -5.67
C ASP A 32 -14.08 -4.61 -5.80
N VAL A 33 -13.59 -4.09 -4.66
CA VAL A 33 -12.76 -2.88 -4.60
C VAL A 33 -11.66 -3.01 -3.55
N GLY A 34 -10.43 -2.63 -3.92
CA GLY A 34 -9.30 -2.50 -3.01
C GLY A 34 -9.07 -1.05 -2.59
N LEU A 35 -9.14 -0.76 -1.28
CA LEU A 35 -8.79 0.55 -0.72
C LEU A 35 -7.82 0.39 0.47
N ALA A 36 -6.52 0.41 0.18
CA ALA A 36 -5.49 0.11 1.19
C ALA A 36 -4.15 0.83 0.94
N GLY A 37 -4.16 2.08 0.44
CA GLY A 37 -2.91 2.80 0.10
C GLY A 37 -2.08 2.06 -0.96
N ILE A 38 -2.75 1.55 -1.99
CA ILE A 38 -2.12 0.74 -3.04
C ILE A 38 -1.46 1.68 -4.04
N THR A 39 -0.13 1.76 -4.02
CA THR A 39 0.62 2.54 -5.02
C THR A 39 0.33 2.03 -6.43
N ILE A 40 0.02 2.96 -7.33
CA ILE A 40 -0.21 2.68 -8.74
C ILE A 40 1.14 2.30 -9.38
N LYS A 41 1.21 1.12 -10.01
CA LYS A 41 2.40 0.60 -10.70
C LYS A 41 2.01 -0.06 -12.02
N ASP A 42 2.89 0.00 -13.00
CA ASP A 42 2.63 -0.56 -14.33
C ASP A 42 2.44 -2.09 -14.28
N GLU A 43 3.16 -2.79 -13.41
CA GLU A 43 2.97 -4.23 -13.21
C GLU A 43 1.59 -4.55 -12.65
N ARG A 44 1.06 -3.71 -11.76
CA ARG A 44 -0.28 -3.88 -11.16
C ARG A 44 -1.37 -3.55 -12.17
N LYS A 45 -1.18 -2.51 -12.99
CA LYS A 45 -2.11 -2.13 -14.08
C LYS A 45 -2.31 -3.23 -15.12
N LYS A 46 -1.35 -4.16 -15.27
CA LYS A 46 -1.50 -5.31 -16.19
C LYS A 46 -2.56 -6.31 -15.74
N VAL A 47 -2.94 -6.29 -14.46
CA VAL A 47 -3.79 -7.33 -13.86
C VAL A 47 -5.02 -6.79 -13.14
N ILE A 48 -5.05 -5.50 -12.81
CA ILE A 48 -6.17 -4.80 -12.19
C ILE A 48 -6.27 -3.37 -12.74
N ASP A 49 -7.48 -2.82 -12.74
CA ASP A 49 -7.70 -1.41 -13.02
C ASP A 49 -7.55 -0.56 -11.75
N PHE A 50 -7.18 0.71 -11.93
CA PHE A 50 -7.11 1.71 -10.86
C PHE A 50 -8.06 2.86 -11.16
N SER A 51 -8.56 3.49 -10.09
CA SER A 51 -9.09 4.85 -10.17
C SER A 51 -7.97 5.86 -10.41
N ASP A 52 -8.35 7.12 -10.54
CA ASP A 52 -7.40 8.21 -10.30
C ASP A 52 -6.80 8.10 -8.89
N GLY A 53 -5.54 8.53 -8.76
CA GLY A 53 -4.86 8.59 -7.48
C GLY A 53 -5.56 9.59 -6.56
N TYR A 54 -5.97 9.14 -5.38
CA TYR A 54 -6.66 9.99 -4.39
C TYR A 54 -5.73 10.60 -3.34
N TYR A 55 -4.46 10.18 -3.29
CA TYR A 55 -3.46 10.68 -2.35
C TYR A 55 -2.04 10.43 -2.89
N ASP A 56 -1.19 11.46 -2.84
CA ASP A 56 0.23 11.34 -3.15
C ASP A 56 1.02 11.19 -1.85
N SER A 57 1.80 10.12 -1.74
CA SER A 57 2.52 9.75 -0.52
C SER A 57 3.98 9.43 -0.80
N GLY A 58 4.87 9.89 0.09
CA GLY A 58 6.26 9.46 0.15
C GLY A 58 6.50 8.35 1.18
N PHE A 59 7.72 7.80 1.17
CA PHE A 59 8.20 6.91 2.23
C PHE A 59 9.00 7.69 3.27
N LEU A 60 8.82 7.31 4.53
CA LEU A 60 9.60 7.81 5.66
C LEU A 60 10.10 6.63 6.47
N LEU A 61 11.29 6.78 7.04
CA LEU A 61 11.82 5.83 8.00
C LEU A 61 11.34 6.21 9.40
N MET A 62 10.60 5.33 10.04
CA MET A 62 10.26 5.48 11.45
C MET A 62 11.39 4.91 12.31
N VAL A 63 11.87 5.70 13.27
CA VAL A 63 12.93 5.34 14.20
C VAL A 63 12.49 5.61 15.65
N PRO A 64 13.10 4.96 16.67
CA PRO A 64 12.88 5.32 18.06
C PRO A 64 13.16 6.81 18.33
N VAL A 65 12.46 7.40 19.29
CA VAL A 65 12.60 8.84 19.64
C VAL A 65 14.04 9.22 20.00
N ASN A 66 14.79 8.29 20.60
CA ASN A 66 16.19 8.44 20.98
C ASN A 66 17.18 7.87 19.94
N SER A 67 16.75 7.62 18.71
CA SER A 67 17.59 7.11 17.64
C SER A 67 18.65 8.13 17.22
N THR A 68 19.83 7.63 16.85
CA THR A 68 20.90 8.43 16.25
C THR A 68 20.88 8.43 14.72
N ILE A 69 19.97 7.68 14.10
CA ILE A 69 19.81 7.60 12.64
C ILE A 69 19.30 8.94 12.12
N LYS A 70 20.02 9.52 11.16
CA LYS A 70 19.70 10.81 10.53
C LYS A 70 19.42 10.69 9.04
N GLY A 71 19.91 9.63 8.40
CA GLY A 71 19.75 9.44 6.96
C GLY A 71 20.04 8.01 6.50
N PRO A 72 19.93 7.75 5.18
CA PRO A 72 20.16 6.44 4.58
C PRO A 72 21.55 5.86 4.86
N GLU A 73 22.59 6.69 4.92
CA GLU A 73 23.96 6.30 5.23
C GLU A 73 24.10 5.60 6.59
N ASP A 74 23.27 5.98 7.57
CA ASP A 74 23.27 5.35 8.88
C ASP A 74 22.61 3.96 8.87
N LEU A 75 22.05 3.51 7.75
CA LEU A 75 21.34 2.22 7.62
C LEU A 75 22.25 1.09 7.15
N ILE A 76 23.49 1.40 6.74
CA ILE A 76 24.46 0.40 6.26
C ILE A 76 24.73 -0.63 7.37
N GLY A 77 24.52 -1.91 7.04
CA GLY A 77 24.69 -3.02 7.98
C GLY A 77 23.58 -3.16 9.01
N LYS A 78 22.51 -2.36 8.95
CA LYS A 78 21.32 -2.50 9.79
C LYS A 78 20.25 -3.36 9.12
N THR A 79 19.36 -3.91 9.93
CA THR A 79 18.17 -4.62 9.45
C THR A 79 16.98 -3.67 9.41
N LEU A 80 16.32 -3.56 8.25
CA LEU A 80 15.08 -2.81 8.10
C LEU A 80 13.87 -3.75 8.16
N ALA A 81 12.88 -3.36 8.97
CA ALA A 81 11.57 -3.98 8.93
C ALA A 81 10.70 -3.28 7.89
N VAL A 82 10.14 -4.04 6.95
CA VAL A 82 9.26 -3.53 5.90
C VAL A 82 8.01 -4.39 5.79
N LYS A 83 6.91 -3.80 5.33
CA LYS A 83 5.70 -4.55 4.99
C LYS A 83 5.84 -5.14 3.59
N THR A 84 6.00 -6.46 3.51
CA THR A 84 6.23 -7.18 2.25
C THR A 84 5.12 -6.92 1.22
N GLY A 85 5.46 -7.02 -0.07
CA GLY A 85 4.56 -6.81 -1.21
C GLY A 85 4.06 -5.38 -1.39
N THR A 86 4.51 -4.44 -0.56
CA THR A 86 4.25 -3.01 -0.72
C THR A 86 5.36 -2.33 -1.51
N SER A 87 5.05 -1.15 -2.03
CA SER A 87 6.02 -0.34 -2.76
C SER A 87 7.13 0.21 -1.85
N ALA A 88 6.91 0.24 -0.53
CA ALA A 88 7.95 0.55 0.46
C ALA A 88 9.02 -0.55 0.52
N THR A 89 8.64 -1.81 0.29
CA THR A 89 9.62 -2.92 0.23
C THR A 89 10.52 -2.78 -0.97
N ASP A 90 9.98 -2.36 -2.11
CA ASP A 90 10.77 -2.17 -3.32
C ASP A 90 11.72 -0.99 -3.14
N TYR A 91 11.22 0.13 -2.62
CA TYR A 91 12.03 1.31 -2.31
C TYR A 91 13.15 1.04 -1.30
N ALA A 92 12.90 0.24 -0.26
CA ALA A 92 13.91 -0.09 0.73
C ALA A 92 15.02 -1.05 0.23
N LYS A 93 14.85 -1.63 -0.97
CA LYS A 93 15.86 -2.50 -1.60
C LYS A 93 16.76 -1.75 -2.58
N GLU A 94 16.37 -0.55 -2.98
CA GLU A 94 17.19 0.37 -3.78
C GLU A 94 18.30 0.98 -2.91
#